data_AF-A0A5C6F3C8-F1
#
_entry.id   AF-A0A5C6F3C8-F1
#
_cell.length_a   1.000
_cell.length_b   1.000
_cell.length_c   1.000
_cell.angle_alpha   90.00
_cell.angle_beta   90.00
_cell.angle_gamma   90.00
#
_symmetry.space_group_name_H-M   'P 1'
#
loop_
_entity.id
_entity.type
_entity.pdbx_description
1 polymer ?
#
loop_
_entity_poly.entity_id
_entity_poly.type
_entity_poly.pdbx_seq_one_letter_code
_entity_poly.pdbx_strand_id
1 'polypeptide(L)'
;MAKKKATKAAVKKTPAKKKASTLNDIYNEVARKADTDGVKINVAETKRVLACFFDVLEDYKPADAFDFVAKGLKRAGTRRR
;
A
#
# COMPACT_ATOMS: atom_id res chain seq x y z
N MET A 1 -0.54 -3.74 -49.43
CA MET A 1 -1.31 -2.80 -48.58
C MET A 1 -2.20 -3.62 -47.65
N ALA A 2 -1.67 -4.15 -46.54
CA ALA A 2 -1.76 -3.57 -45.20
C ALA A 2 -3.17 -3.64 -44.56
N LYS A 3 -3.35 -4.56 -43.59
CA LYS A 3 -3.85 -4.28 -42.22
C LYS A 3 -3.96 -5.57 -41.40
N LYS A 4 -2.86 -5.92 -40.71
CA LYS A 4 -2.84 -6.88 -39.60
C LYS A 4 -3.42 -6.18 -38.37
N LYS A 5 -4.69 -6.41 -38.04
CA LYS A 5 -5.35 -5.83 -36.86
C LYS A 5 -5.01 -6.70 -35.65
N ALA A 6 -3.87 -6.43 -35.02
CA ALA A 6 -3.51 -7.02 -33.75
C ALA A 6 -4.43 -6.45 -32.66
N THR A 7 -5.39 -7.24 -32.20
CA THR A 7 -6.21 -6.96 -31.03
C THR A 7 -5.30 -7.00 -29.80
N LYS A 8 -5.09 -5.83 -29.18
CA LYS A 8 -4.45 -5.71 -27.86
C LYS A 8 -5.24 -6.57 -26.87
N ALA A 9 -4.65 -7.69 -26.47
CA ALA A 9 -5.12 -8.47 -25.34
C ALA A 9 -5.08 -7.55 -24.10
N ALA A 10 -6.25 -7.27 -23.55
CA ALA A 10 -6.37 -6.64 -22.25
C ALA A 10 -5.72 -7.57 -21.22
N VAL A 11 -4.52 -7.19 -20.77
CA VAL A 11 -3.83 -7.87 -19.67
C VAL A 11 -4.68 -7.61 -18.43
N LYS A 12 -5.57 -8.55 -18.12
CA LYS A 12 -6.21 -8.65 -16.81
C LYS A 12 -5.07 -8.76 -15.80
N LYS A 13 -4.82 -7.68 -15.04
CA LYS A 13 -3.91 -7.71 -13.89
C LYS A 13 -4.45 -8.75 -12.91
N THR A 14 -3.89 -9.94 -12.96
CA THR A 14 -4.09 -10.98 -11.97
C THR A 14 -3.74 -10.38 -10.61
N PRO A 15 -4.60 -10.48 -9.58
CA PRO A 15 -4.24 -10.03 -8.25
C PRO A 15 -3.01 -10.83 -7.84
N ALA A 16 -1.86 -10.16 -7.77
CA ALA A 16 -0.62 -10.79 -7.35
C ALA A 16 -0.88 -11.41 -5.98
N LYS A 17 -0.86 -12.75 -5.92
CA LYS A 17 -0.91 -13.53 -4.68
C LYS A 17 0.23 -13.00 -3.82
N LYS A 18 -0.08 -12.16 -2.83
CA LYS A 18 0.93 -11.57 -1.94
C LYS A 18 1.67 -12.75 -1.32
N LYS A 19 2.96 -12.91 -1.65
CA LYS A 19 3.87 -13.78 -0.91
C LYS A 19 3.70 -13.44 0.57
N ALA A 20 3.86 -14.42 1.47
CA ALA A 20 3.92 -14.17 2.91
C ALA A 20 4.91 -13.02 3.14
N SER A 21 4.36 -11.84 3.35
CA SER A 21 5.13 -10.60 3.36
C SER A 21 5.48 -10.39 4.81
N THR A 22 6.76 -10.32 5.12
CA THR A 22 7.18 -9.92 6.47
C THR A 22 6.72 -8.48 6.70
N LEU A 23 6.60 -8.10 7.97
CA LEU A 23 6.25 -6.72 8.34
C LEU A 23 7.24 -5.70 7.71
N ASN A 24 8.52 -6.07 7.58
CA ASN A 24 9.53 -5.29 6.87
C ASN A 24 9.26 -5.18 5.35
N ASP A 25 8.75 -6.23 4.70
CA ASP A 25 8.38 -6.18 3.27
C ASP A 25 7.23 -5.20 3.02
N ILE A 26 6.25 -5.16 3.94
CA ILE A 26 5.15 -4.20 3.89
C ILE A 26 5.70 -2.78 4.05
N TYR A 27 6.63 -2.56 4.98
CA TYR A 27 7.25 -1.24 5.16
C TYR A 27 7.99 -0.75 3.91
N ASN A 28 8.72 -1.65 3.25
CA ASN A 28 9.39 -1.34 1.98
C ASN A 28 8.38 -1.09 0.84
N GLU A 29 7.22 -1.77 0.83
CA GLU A 29 6.14 -1.48 -0.12
C GLU A 29 5.48 -0.13 0.13
N VAL A 30 5.28 0.26 1.40
CA VAL A 30 4.77 1.59 1.76
C VAL A 30 5.75 2.67 1.34
N ALA A 31 7.05 2.50 1.61
CA ALA A 31 8.07 3.46 1.21
C ALA A 31 8.06 3.70 -0.30
N ARG A 32 8.01 2.62 -1.10
CA ARG A 32 7.90 2.72 -2.56
C ARG A 32 6.64 3.41 -3.06
N LYS A 33 5.54 3.38 -2.31
CA LYS A 33 4.28 4.05 -2.69
C LYS A 33 4.21 5.49 -2.18
N ALA A 34 4.92 5.80 -1.10
CA ALA A 34 5.01 7.14 -0.52
C ALA A 34 6.01 8.01 -1.28
N ASP A 35 7.08 7.39 -1.80
CA ASP A 35 8.03 8.01 -2.71
C ASP A 35 7.30 8.37 -4.02
N THR A 36 6.99 9.65 -4.17
CA THR A 36 6.24 10.23 -5.28
C THR A 36 6.96 11.47 -5.76
N ASP A 37 6.75 11.87 -7.02
CA ASP A 37 7.47 12.98 -7.70
C ASP A 37 7.35 14.39 -7.06
N GLY A 38 6.83 14.51 -5.84
CA GLY A 38 6.83 15.75 -5.06
C GLY A 38 7.30 15.60 -3.61
N VAL A 39 7.58 14.38 -3.14
CA VAL A 39 7.96 14.09 -1.75
C VAL A 39 9.01 12.98 -1.73
N LYS A 40 10.27 13.37 -1.50
CA LYS A 40 11.38 12.43 -1.28
C LYS A 40 11.35 11.97 0.18
N ILE A 41 10.54 10.96 0.47
CA ILE A 41 10.55 10.30 1.77
C ILE A 41 11.55 9.14 1.73
N ASN A 42 12.50 9.12 2.67
CA ASN A 42 13.43 8.00 2.78
C ASN A 42 12.71 6.76 3.35
N VAL A 43 13.19 5.57 2.99
CA VAL A 43 12.73 4.29 3.53
C VAL A 43 12.83 4.26 5.06
N ALA A 44 13.92 4.80 5.62
CA ALA A 44 14.13 4.88 7.06
C ALA A 44 13.06 5.74 7.76
N GLU A 45 12.71 6.88 7.16
CA GLU A 45 11.68 7.78 7.67
C GLU A 45 10.30 7.13 7.58
N THR A 46 10.01 6.44 6.48
CA THR A 46 8.76 5.68 6.34
C THR A 46 8.60 4.64 7.44
N LYS A 47 9.67 3.88 7.72
CA LYS A 47 9.67 2.87 8.79
C LYS A 47 9.43 3.50 10.15
N ARG A 48 10.05 4.65 10.42
CA ARG A 48 9.84 5.40 11.66
C ARG A 48 8.40 5.88 11.80
N VAL A 49 7.80 6.42 10.74
CA VAL A 49 6.39 6.86 10.76
C VAL A 49 5.45 5.68 11.00
N LEU A 50 5.71 4.53 10.39
CA LEU A 50 4.91 3.32 10.63
C LEU A 50 5.07 2.77 12.05
N ALA A 51 6.27 2.83 12.63
CA ALA A 51 6.48 2.47 14.03
C ALA A 51 5.66 3.38 14.95
N CYS A 52 5.79 4.71 14.80
CA CYS A 52 5.01 5.66 15.58
C CYS A 52 3.49 5.50 15.39
N PHE A 53 3.04 5.07 14.21
CA PHE A 53 1.63 4.75 14.00
C PHE A 53 1.18 3.57 14.87
N PHE A 54 1.98 2.52 15.00
CA PHE A 54 1.67 1.40 15.88
C PHE A 54 1.81 1.76 17.36
N ASP A 55 2.80 2.57 17.73
CA ASP A 55 2.95 3.08 19.10
C ASP A 55 1.69 3.85 19.53
N VAL A 56 1.16 4.71 18.66
CA VAL A 56 -0.11 5.42 18.91
C VAL A 56 -1.30 4.47 19.00
N LEU A 57 -1.31 3.37 18.24
CA LEU A 57 -2.38 2.36 18.34
C LEU A 57 -2.29 1.50 19.60
N GLU A 58 -1.09 1.36 20.19
CA GLU A 58 -0.87 0.61 21.44
C GLU A 58 -1.60 1.25 22.64
N ASP A 59 -1.76 2.58 22.63
CA ASP A 59 -2.51 3.31 23.65
C ASP A 59 -4.02 2.99 23.67
N TYR A 60 -4.54 2.34 22.63
CA TYR A 60 -5.95 1.97 22.52
C TYR A 60 -6.19 0.50 22.88
N LYS A 61 -7.44 0.19 23.25
CA LYS A 61 -7.86 -1.21 23.34
C LYS A 61 -7.69 -1.87 21.96
N PRO A 62 -7.30 -3.16 21.89
CA PRO A 62 -7.05 -3.83 20.62
C PRO A 62 -8.22 -3.73 19.63
N ALA A 63 -9.46 -3.85 20.11
CA ALA A 63 -10.66 -3.74 19.28
C ALA A 63 -10.78 -2.36 18.61
N ASP A 64 -10.51 -1.28 19.35
CA ASP A 64 -10.58 0.08 18.85
C ASP A 64 -9.43 0.38 17.88
N ALA A 65 -8.22 -0.11 18.20
CA ALA A 65 -7.05 -0.03 17.33
C ALA A 65 -7.33 -0.66 15.95
N PHE A 66 -7.91 -1.86 15.92
CA PHE A 66 -8.29 -2.52 14.66
C PHE A 66 -9.42 -1.80 13.92
N ASP A 67 -10.36 -1.15 14.63
CA ASP A 67 -11.40 -0.33 14.00
C ASP A 67 -10.80 0.88 13.26
N PHE A 68 -9.77 1.54 13.82
CA PHE A 68 -9.03 2.59 13.11
C PHE A 68 -8.33 2.08 11.86
N VAL A 69 -7.70 0.90 11.93
CA VAL A 69 -7.08 0.26 10.75
C VAL A 69 -8.15 -0.04 9.69
N ALA A 70 -9.31 -0.59 10.07
CA ALA A 70 -10.41 -0.88 9.16
C ALA A 70 -10.94 0.38 8.46
N LYS A 71 -11.15 1.47 9.22
CA LYS A 71 -11.52 2.78 8.67
C LYS A 71 -10.46 3.32 7.71
N GLY A 72 -9.18 3.19 8.08
CA GLY A 72 -8.04 3.54 7.23
C GLY A 72 -8.05 2.79 5.89
N LEU A 73 -8.29 1.48 5.92
CA LEU A 73 -8.42 0.64 4.73
C LEU A 73 -9.62 1.04 3.86
N LYS A 74 -10.78 1.33 4.45
CA LYS A 74 -11.96 1.83 3.72
C LYS A 74 -11.64 3.13 2.97
N ARG A 75 -10.96 4.08 3.63
CA ARG A 75 -10.51 5.34 3.02
C ARG A 75 -9.41 5.15 1.98
N ALA A 76 -8.59 4.10 2.07
CA ALA A 76 -7.64 3.75 1.01
C ALA A 76 -8.38 3.17 -0.21
N GLY A 77 -9.44 2.39 0.00
CA GLY A 77 -10.32 1.88 -1.04
C GLY A 77 -10.94 2.98 -1.90
N THR A 78 -11.33 4.11 -1.30
CA THR A 78 -11.86 5.27 -2.03
C THR A 78 -10.79 6.08 -2.77
N ARG A 79 -9.50 5.87 -2.46
CA ARG A 79 -8.37 6.51 -3.17
C ARG A 79 -7.93 5.73 -4.41
N ARG A 80 -8.44 4.51 -4.64
CA ARG A 80 -8.20 3.77 -5.88
C ARG A 80 -8.84 4.54 -7.05
N ARG A 81 -7.99 5.25 -7.79
CA ARG A 81 -8.23 5.64 -9.18
C ARG A 81 -8.10 4.43 -10.08
#